data_AF-A0A3N0D6A9-F1
#
_entry.id   AF-A0A3N0D6A9-F1
#
_cell.length_a   1.000
_cell.length_b   1.000
_cell.length_c   1.000
_cell.angle_alpha   90.00
_cell.angle_beta   90.00
_cell.angle_gamma   90.00
#
_symmetry.space_group_name_H-M   'P 1'
#
loop_
_entity.id
_entity.type
_entity.pdbx_description
1 polymer ?
#
loop_
_entity_poly.entity_id
_entity_poly.type
_entity_poly.pdbx_seq_one_letter_code
_entity_poly.pdbx_strand_id
1 'polypeptide(L)'
;MVTVGIDPHKHVHVAVAVDADGRRLTRPLTVKNDANLIGVLLKWIRTIADGTPVTWAIEDGRGFARRLADGLLLAGHEVVWVPTRLMAAHRKLHAATGSKSDPVAVAHAAIATPGLDRHRIDERVRELRVLVDSRAGLVRRRTMVINQLKAYTHLWLDHTPGDLTRRPGMTSLTALLDTTEMSDHVRRVLIEMIREIDELNKRVRGLENTIRELVTPLAPALLEITGISHVSAAVLLAEIGDITRFTSSAKLARYTGTAPIPVYSSDKERYRLHRGGNRRLNSVLYTTSIVQQRFHPGARALLARHEPTKGAPGARRILKRHLIDVIHRAMVHDRASWQHHITQHQVTA
;
A
#
# COMPACT_ATOMS: atom_id res chain seq x y z
N MET A 1 -9.32 -30.46 -7.14
CA MET A 1 -9.30 -28.98 -7.12
C MET A 1 -8.45 -28.52 -8.28
N VAL A 2 -8.90 -27.49 -9.01
CA VAL A 2 -8.12 -26.86 -10.09
C VAL A 2 -7.66 -25.49 -9.62
N THR A 3 -6.37 -25.18 -9.83
CA THR A 3 -5.85 -23.84 -9.57
C THR A 3 -5.55 -23.14 -10.89
N VAL A 4 -6.07 -21.93 -11.07
CA VAL A 4 -5.74 -21.10 -12.24
C VAL A 4 -4.78 -20.00 -11.82
N GLY A 5 -3.55 -20.06 -12.29
CA GLY A 5 -2.60 -18.96 -12.12
C GLY A 5 -2.74 -17.93 -13.21
N ILE A 6 -2.80 -16.65 -12.82
CA ILE A 6 -2.93 -15.52 -13.72
C ILE A 6 -1.78 -14.53 -13.52
N ASP A 7 -1.11 -14.22 -14.62
CA ASP A 7 -0.19 -13.09 -14.76
C ASP A 7 -0.93 -11.91 -15.43
N PRO A 8 -1.30 -10.86 -14.67
CA PRO A 8 -2.15 -9.80 -15.17
C PRO A 8 -1.35 -8.63 -15.79
N HIS A 9 -1.59 -8.34 -17.07
CA HIS A 9 -1.08 -7.12 -17.74
C HIS A 9 -2.18 -6.11 -18.04
N LYS A 10 -1.79 -4.88 -18.40
CA LYS A 10 -2.71 -3.77 -18.67
C LYS A 10 -3.76 -4.09 -19.74
N HIS A 11 -3.32 -4.72 -20.84
CA HIS A 11 -4.16 -4.96 -22.03
C HIS A 11 -4.60 -6.42 -22.19
N VAL A 12 -3.84 -7.35 -21.59
CA VAL A 12 -4.10 -8.79 -21.68
C VAL A 12 -3.79 -9.44 -20.34
N HIS A 13 -4.40 -10.58 -20.06
CA HIS A 13 -4.04 -11.44 -18.95
C HIS A 13 -3.66 -12.80 -19.51
N VAL A 14 -2.68 -13.45 -18.90
CA VAL A 14 -2.26 -14.81 -19.28
C VAL A 14 -2.64 -15.75 -18.15
N ALA A 15 -3.46 -16.76 -18.44
CA ALA A 15 -3.97 -17.72 -17.48
C ALA A 15 -3.48 -19.14 -17.81
N VAL A 16 -3.17 -19.93 -16.78
CA VAL A 16 -2.85 -21.37 -16.90
C VAL A 16 -3.57 -22.13 -15.80
N ALA A 17 -4.26 -23.22 -16.17
CA ALA A 17 -4.86 -24.15 -15.22
C ALA A 17 -3.89 -25.29 -14.89
N VAL A 18 -3.80 -25.62 -13.60
CA VAL A 18 -3.04 -26.75 -13.08
C VAL A 18 -3.93 -27.61 -12.16
N ASP A 19 -3.61 -28.89 -12.06
CA ASP A 19 -4.26 -29.81 -11.11
C ASP A 19 -3.72 -29.62 -9.67
N ALA A 20 -4.17 -30.47 -8.74
CA ALA A 20 -3.75 -30.43 -7.34
C ALA A 20 -2.25 -30.74 -7.14
N ASP A 21 -1.63 -31.48 -8.08
CA ASP A 21 -0.21 -31.82 -8.06
C ASP A 21 0.65 -30.75 -8.76
N GLY A 22 0.03 -29.68 -9.29
CA GLY A 22 0.71 -28.65 -10.08
C GLY A 22 1.04 -29.07 -11.52
N ARG A 23 0.47 -30.17 -12.02
CA ARG A 23 0.62 -30.51 -13.45
C ARG A 23 -0.28 -29.62 -14.28
N ARG A 24 0.25 -29.14 -15.40
CA ARG A 24 -0.48 -28.27 -16.31
C ARG A 24 -1.58 -29.03 -17.02
N LEU A 25 -2.81 -28.54 -16.89
CA LEU A 25 -3.98 -29.06 -17.60
C LEU A 25 -4.12 -28.42 -18.98
N THR A 26 -3.52 -27.25 -19.21
CA THR A 26 -3.68 -26.50 -20.46
C THR A 26 -2.41 -25.83 -20.97
N ARG A 27 -2.46 -25.45 -22.25
CA ARG A 27 -1.64 -24.35 -22.79
C ARG A 27 -2.09 -23.01 -22.17
N PRO A 28 -1.22 -21.99 -22.09
CA PRO A 28 -1.60 -20.69 -21.56
C PRO A 28 -2.69 -20.06 -22.44
N LEU A 29 -3.73 -19.55 -21.78
CA LEU A 29 -4.77 -18.74 -22.42
C LEU A 29 -4.40 -17.26 -22.28
N THR A 30 -4.28 -16.56 -23.40
CA THR A 30 -4.18 -15.10 -23.41
C THR A 30 -5.56 -14.50 -23.66
N VAL A 31 -6.04 -13.67 -22.74
CA VAL A 31 -7.35 -13.02 -22.82
C VAL A 31 -7.20 -11.50 -22.77
N LYS A 32 -7.98 -10.77 -23.58
CA LYS A 32 -7.99 -9.30 -23.57
C LYS A 32 -8.61 -8.78 -22.27
N ASN A 33 -8.07 -7.68 -21.75
CA ASN A 33 -8.64 -6.98 -20.60
C ASN A 33 -9.77 -6.05 -21.04
N ASP A 34 -10.88 -6.63 -21.52
CA ASP A 34 -12.06 -5.91 -22.03
C ASP A 34 -13.37 -6.38 -21.37
N ALA A 35 -14.53 -5.93 -21.83
CA ALA A 35 -15.82 -6.28 -21.23
C ALA A 35 -16.12 -7.79 -21.20
N ASN A 36 -15.52 -8.58 -22.11
CA ASN A 36 -15.78 -10.02 -22.25
C ASN A 36 -14.84 -10.89 -21.41
N LEU A 37 -13.83 -10.29 -20.77
CA LEU A 37 -12.78 -10.97 -20.00
C LEU A 37 -13.31 -12.11 -19.11
N ILE A 38 -14.29 -11.81 -18.25
CA ILE A 38 -14.81 -12.77 -17.29
C ILE A 38 -15.55 -13.90 -18.02
N GLY A 39 -16.41 -13.59 -18.98
CA GLY A 39 -17.14 -14.60 -19.75
C GLY A 39 -16.22 -15.57 -20.49
N VAL A 40 -15.12 -15.06 -21.09
CA VAL A 40 -14.11 -15.89 -21.77
C VAL A 40 -13.41 -16.82 -20.79
N LEU A 41 -12.97 -16.30 -19.63
CA LEU A 41 -12.29 -17.09 -18.60
C LEU A 41 -13.21 -18.19 -18.02
N LEU A 42 -14.47 -17.86 -17.74
CA LEU A 42 -15.43 -18.80 -17.19
C LEU A 42 -15.82 -19.88 -18.20
N LYS A 43 -16.02 -19.52 -19.48
CA LYS A 43 -16.28 -20.50 -20.54
C LYS A 43 -15.10 -21.45 -20.70
N TRP A 44 -13.88 -20.92 -20.70
CA TRP A 44 -12.66 -21.72 -20.81
C TRP A 44 -12.46 -22.66 -19.62
N ILE A 45 -12.62 -22.19 -18.38
CA ILE A 45 -12.36 -23.07 -17.22
C ILE A 45 -13.40 -24.20 -17.11
N ARG A 46 -14.65 -23.96 -17.55
CA ARG A 46 -15.71 -24.98 -17.56
C ARG A 46 -15.36 -26.16 -18.46
N THR A 47 -14.61 -25.97 -19.55
CA THR A 47 -14.19 -27.09 -20.42
C THR A 47 -13.08 -27.94 -19.81
N ILE A 48 -12.55 -27.56 -18.64
CA ILE A 48 -11.39 -28.21 -18.01
C ILE A 48 -11.75 -28.75 -16.63
N ALA A 49 -12.46 -27.96 -15.83
CA ALA A 49 -12.70 -28.27 -14.42
C ALA A 49 -13.81 -29.31 -14.21
N ASP A 50 -14.76 -29.45 -15.15
CA ASP A 50 -15.84 -30.45 -15.10
C ASP A 50 -16.51 -30.59 -13.71
N GLY A 51 -16.95 -29.46 -13.14
CA GLY A 51 -17.56 -29.42 -11.79
C GLY A 51 -16.58 -29.42 -10.61
N THR A 52 -15.28 -29.59 -10.86
CA THR A 52 -14.24 -29.48 -9.82
C THR A 52 -14.13 -28.04 -9.31
N PRO A 53 -14.01 -27.81 -7.99
CA PRO A 53 -13.77 -26.49 -7.42
C PRO A 53 -12.52 -25.81 -8.01
N VAL A 54 -12.66 -24.53 -8.35
CA VAL A 54 -11.61 -23.70 -8.97
C VAL A 54 -11.19 -22.58 -8.02
N THR A 55 -9.89 -22.50 -7.75
CA THR A 55 -9.28 -21.35 -7.07
C THR A 55 -8.47 -20.52 -8.09
N TRP A 56 -8.74 -19.22 -8.16
CA TRP A 56 -8.04 -18.30 -9.06
C TRP A 56 -6.92 -17.58 -8.32
N ALA A 57 -5.68 -17.93 -8.63
CA ALA A 57 -4.49 -17.32 -8.11
C ALA A 57 -4.02 -16.18 -9.02
N ILE A 58 -3.98 -14.95 -8.52
CA ILE A 58 -3.64 -13.76 -9.29
C ILE A 58 -2.41 -13.08 -8.68
N GLU A 59 -1.41 -12.73 -9.49
CA GLU A 59 -0.30 -11.91 -9.01
C GLU A 59 -0.77 -10.53 -8.50
N ASP A 60 -0.33 -10.13 -7.31
CA ASP A 60 -0.62 -8.83 -6.71
C ASP A 60 0.14 -7.67 -7.41
N GLY A 61 -0.41 -7.24 -8.56
CA GLY A 61 0.17 -6.27 -9.49
C GLY A 61 -0.34 -4.82 -9.38
N ARG A 62 -0.65 -4.31 -8.18
CA ARG A 62 -1.04 -2.88 -7.97
C ARG A 62 -2.25 -2.39 -8.80
N GLY A 63 -3.28 -3.22 -8.96
CA GLY A 63 -4.62 -2.75 -9.35
C GLY A 63 -5.10 -3.14 -10.75
N PHE A 64 -4.23 -3.46 -11.71
CA PHE A 64 -4.67 -3.86 -13.06
C PHE A 64 -5.48 -5.17 -13.06
N ALA A 65 -5.22 -6.03 -12.08
CA ALA A 65 -5.93 -7.29 -11.90
C ALA A 65 -7.20 -7.16 -11.05
N ARG A 66 -7.54 -5.96 -10.58
CA ARG A 66 -8.62 -5.80 -9.59
C ARG A 66 -10.00 -5.99 -10.23
N ARG A 67 -10.23 -5.43 -11.42
CA ARG A 67 -11.45 -5.70 -12.20
C ARG A 67 -11.62 -7.19 -12.51
N LEU A 68 -10.52 -7.87 -12.83
CA LEU A 68 -10.50 -9.32 -13.03
C LEU A 68 -10.91 -10.07 -11.74
N ALA A 69 -10.27 -9.74 -10.62
CA ALA A 69 -10.55 -10.36 -9.32
C ALA A 69 -12.01 -10.12 -8.88
N ASP A 70 -12.52 -8.90 -9.07
CA ASP A 70 -13.90 -8.53 -8.74
C ASP A 70 -14.89 -9.34 -9.55
N GLY A 71 -14.70 -9.40 -10.88
CA GLY A 71 -15.61 -10.12 -11.77
C GLY A 71 -15.64 -11.61 -11.49
N LEU A 72 -14.48 -12.22 -11.17
CA LEU A 72 -14.41 -13.62 -10.75
C LEU A 72 -15.09 -13.85 -9.39
N LEU A 73 -14.88 -12.95 -8.43
CA LEU A 73 -15.51 -13.04 -7.11
C LEU A 73 -17.04 -12.91 -7.21
N LEU A 74 -17.53 -11.93 -7.97
CA LEU A 74 -18.96 -11.71 -8.21
C LEU A 74 -19.61 -12.85 -9.01
N ALA A 75 -18.82 -13.57 -9.81
CA ALA A 75 -19.25 -14.80 -10.46
C ALA A 75 -19.25 -16.03 -9.53
N GLY A 76 -18.98 -15.86 -8.23
CA GLY A 76 -19.01 -16.93 -7.23
C GLY A 76 -17.74 -17.77 -7.17
N HIS A 77 -16.60 -17.26 -7.66
CA HIS A 77 -15.33 -17.98 -7.60
C HIS A 77 -14.41 -17.47 -6.48
N GLU A 78 -13.63 -18.38 -5.90
CA GLU A 78 -12.59 -18.02 -4.94
C GLU A 78 -11.38 -17.42 -5.67
N VAL A 79 -10.94 -16.25 -5.21
CA VAL A 79 -9.78 -15.55 -5.75
C VAL A 79 -8.76 -15.30 -4.64
N VAL A 80 -7.50 -15.64 -4.88
CA VAL A 80 -6.38 -15.44 -3.95
C VAL A 80 -5.28 -14.58 -4.57
N TRP A 81 -4.69 -13.71 -3.76
CA TRP A 81 -3.58 -12.86 -4.18
C TRP A 81 -2.24 -13.53 -3.90
N VAL A 82 -1.42 -13.68 -4.95
CA VAL A 82 -0.06 -14.20 -4.85
C VAL A 82 0.92 -13.01 -4.77
N PRO A 83 1.64 -12.84 -3.65
CA PRO A 83 2.64 -11.79 -3.54
C PRO A 83 3.74 -11.94 -4.60
N THR A 84 4.12 -10.84 -5.24
CA THR A 84 5.16 -10.80 -6.29
C THR A 84 6.47 -11.48 -5.89
N ARG A 85 6.86 -11.38 -4.61
CA ARG A 85 8.07 -12.08 -4.10
C ARG A 85 7.91 -13.59 -4.01
N LEU A 86 6.72 -14.06 -3.64
CA LEU A 86 6.44 -15.49 -3.57
C LEU A 86 6.46 -16.07 -4.98
N MET A 87 5.78 -15.40 -5.92
CA MET A 87 5.86 -15.78 -7.33
C MET A 87 7.29 -15.74 -7.85
N ALA A 88 8.08 -14.70 -7.55
CA ALA A 88 9.47 -14.63 -7.98
C ALA A 88 10.35 -15.77 -7.44
N ALA A 89 10.07 -16.28 -6.23
CA ALA A 89 10.75 -17.45 -5.67
C ALA A 89 10.40 -18.72 -6.45
N HIS A 90 9.10 -18.97 -6.70
CA HIS A 90 8.64 -20.10 -7.52
C HIS A 90 9.14 -20.03 -8.96
N ARG A 91 9.15 -18.83 -9.56
CA ARG A 91 9.70 -18.61 -10.90
C ARG A 91 11.18 -19.02 -10.98
N LYS A 92 11.99 -18.72 -9.95
CA LYS A 92 13.40 -19.14 -9.91
C LYS A 92 13.56 -20.66 -9.82
N LEU A 93 12.72 -21.33 -9.02
CA LEU A 93 12.69 -22.79 -8.95
C LEU A 93 12.38 -23.41 -10.33
N HIS A 94 11.39 -22.87 -11.03
CA HIS A 94 11.02 -23.35 -12.37
C HIS A 94 12.03 -22.99 -13.46
N ALA A 95 12.76 -21.89 -13.32
CA ALA A 95 13.85 -21.55 -14.22
C ALA A 95 14.96 -22.61 -14.20
N ALA A 96 15.22 -23.23 -13.04
CA ALA A 96 16.18 -24.33 -12.92
C ALA A 96 15.73 -25.60 -13.67
N THR A 97 14.42 -25.77 -13.91
CA THR A 97 13.84 -26.91 -14.65
C THR A 97 13.44 -26.56 -16.09
N GLY A 98 13.82 -25.38 -16.60
CA GLY A 98 13.59 -24.96 -18.00
C GLY A 98 12.16 -24.48 -18.33
N SER A 99 11.22 -24.44 -17.38
CA SER A 99 9.82 -24.07 -17.64
C SER A 99 9.54 -22.63 -17.21
N LYS A 100 9.86 -21.65 -18.05
CA LYS A 100 9.65 -20.22 -17.74
C LYS A 100 8.22 -19.78 -18.06
N SER A 101 7.30 -19.96 -17.12
CA SER A 101 5.92 -19.45 -17.24
C SER A 101 5.46 -18.79 -15.93
N ASP A 102 5.29 -17.47 -15.97
CA ASP A 102 4.83 -16.66 -14.84
C ASP A 102 3.48 -17.11 -14.27
N PRO A 103 2.42 -17.35 -15.07
CA PRO A 103 1.15 -17.87 -14.53
C PRO A 103 1.28 -19.25 -13.88
N VAL A 104 2.18 -20.12 -14.35
CA VAL A 104 2.44 -21.41 -13.68
C VAL A 104 3.07 -21.19 -12.31
N ALA A 105 4.05 -20.29 -12.21
CA ALA A 105 4.66 -19.94 -10.93
C ALA A 105 3.65 -19.32 -9.95
N VAL A 106 2.68 -18.53 -10.44
CA VAL A 106 1.56 -18.01 -9.65
C VAL A 106 0.69 -19.14 -9.12
N ALA A 107 0.27 -20.08 -9.97
CA ALA A 107 -0.55 -21.21 -9.56
C ALA A 107 0.15 -22.08 -8.50
N HIS A 108 1.42 -22.41 -8.73
CA HIS A 108 2.19 -23.24 -7.80
C HIS A 108 2.45 -22.54 -6.47
N ALA A 109 2.69 -21.23 -6.49
CA ALA A 109 2.80 -20.45 -5.27
C ALA A 109 1.51 -20.50 -4.43
N ALA A 110 0.34 -20.50 -5.08
CA ALA A 110 -0.94 -20.64 -4.40
C ALA A 110 -1.16 -22.03 -3.81
N ILE A 111 -0.87 -23.09 -4.58
CA ILE A 111 -0.95 -24.48 -4.08
C ILE A 111 -0.03 -24.67 -2.87
N ALA A 112 1.21 -24.19 -2.96
CA ALA A 112 2.19 -24.31 -1.88
C ALA A 112 1.88 -23.42 -0.66
N THR A 113 0.93 -22.48 -0.78
CA THR A 113 0.60 -21.52 0.29
C THR A 113 -0.92 -21.44 0.50
N PRO A 114 -1.54 -22.41 1.19
CA PRO A 114 -2.99 -22.42 1.41
C PRO A 114 -3.54 -21.20 2.17
N GLY A 115 -2.69 -20.50 2.93
CA GLY A 115 -3.03 -19.32 3.73
C GLY A 115 -2.88 -17.97 3.01
N LEU A 116 -2.95 -17.94 1.67
CA LEU A 116 -2.91 -16.68 0.91
C LEU A 116 -4.10 -15.78 1.20
N ASP A 117 -3.92 -14.49 0.94
CA ASP A 117 -4.98 -13.51 1.16
C ASP A 117 -6.07 -13.65 0.10
N ARG A 118 -7.29 -13.88 0.57
CA ARG A 118 -8.48 -13.97 -0.26
C ARG A 118 -8.94 -12.58 -0.69
N HIS A 119 -9.31 -12.45 -1.95
CA HIS A 119 -9.84 -11.21 -2.49
C HIS A 119 -11.19 -10.86 -1.84
N ARG A 120 -11.40 -9.56 -1.63
CA ARG A 120 -12.61 -8.97 -1.06
C ARG A 120 -12.89 -7.65 -1.76
N ILE A 121 -14.18 -7.33 -1.89
CA ILE A 121 -14.62 -6.03 -2.39
C ILE A 121 -15.12 -5.21 -1.19
N ASP A 122 -14.44 -4.11 -0.93
CA ASP A 122 -14.82 -3.11 0.06
C ASP A 122 -14.75 -1.75 -0.63
N GLU A 123 -15.92 -1.18 -0.94
CA GLU A 123 -16.03 0.08 -1.69
C GLU A 123 -15.54 1.28 -0.89
N ARG A 124 -15.67 1.27 0.45
CA ARG A 124 -15.12 2.33 1.30
C ARG A 124 -13.59 2.32 1.29
N VAL A 125 -12.98 1.15 1.37
CA VAL A 125 -11.52 1.01 1.27
C VAL A 125 -11.02 1.40 -0.14
N ARG A 126 -11.79 1.16 -1.21
CA ARG A 126 -11.45 1.58 -2.57
C ARG A 126 -11.48 3.09 -2.72
N GLU A 127 -12.57 3.72 -2.27
CA GLU A 127 -12.74 5.17 -2.23
C GLU A 127 -11.56 5.83 -1.50
N LEU A 128 -11.26 5.36 -0.27
CA LEU A 128 -10.13 5.84 0.51
C LEU A 128 -8.79 5.67 -0.22
N ARG A 129 -8.57 4.54 -0.91
CA ARG A 129 -7.33 4.32 -1.65
C ARG A 129 -7.15 5.34 -2.78
N VAL A 130 -8.20 5.64 -3.53
CA VAL A 130 -8.17 6.67 -4.58
C VAL A 130 -7.81 8.05 -3.99
N LEU A 131 -8.45 8.43 -2.88
CA LEU A 131 -8.18 9.71 -2.22
C LEU A 131 -6.75 9.82 -1.69
N VAL A 132 -6.27 8.78 -1.01
CA VAL A 132 -4.91 8.72 -0.45
C VAL A 132 -3.85 8.74 -1.56
N ASP A 133 -4.04 7.98 -2.63
CA ASP A 133 -3.14 7.96 -3.78
C ASP A 133 -3.08 9.30 -4.50
N SER A 134 -4.25 9.92 -4.69
CA SER A 134 -4.38 11.24 -5.32
C SER A 134 -3.69 12.31 -4.49
N ARG A 135 -3.94 12.34 -3.16
CA ARG A 135 -3.25 13.25 -2.24
C ARG A 135 -1.74 13.05 -2.30
N ALA A 136 -1.28 11.81 -2.25
CA ALA A 136 0.15 11.50 -2.31
C ALA A 136 0.78 11.96 -3.63
N GLY A 137 0.06 11.85 -4.75
CA GLY A 137 0.47 12.39 -6.05
C GLY A 137 0.62 13.91 -6.04
N LEU A 138 -0.39 14.63 -5.53
CA LEU A 138 -0.36 16.09 -5.45
C LEU A 138 0.75 16.59 -4.52
N VAL A 139 0.98 15.93 -3.38
CA VAL A 139 2.08 16.27 -2.48
C VAL A 139 3.43 16.09 -3.17
N ARG A 140 3.64 15.00 -3.93
CA ARG A 140 4.89 14.80 -4.69
C ARG A 140 5.10 15.90 -5.73
N ARG A 141 4.05 16.24 -6.49
CA ARG A 141 4.11 17.32 -7.49
C ARG A 141 4.43 18.66 -6.83
N ARG A 142 3.76 19.00 -5.72
CA ARG A 142 4.04 20.22 -4.96
C ARG A 142 5.49 20.28 -4.48
N THR A 143 6.01 19.19 -3.93
CA THR A 143 7.41 19.12 -3.49
C THR A 143 8.38 19.34 -4.65
N MET A 144 8.09 18.77 -5.82
CA MET A 144 8.90 18.98 -7.03
C MET A 144 8.92 20.46 -7.44
N VAL A 145 7.76 21.12 -7.50
CA VAL A 145 7.65 22.54 -7.85
C VAL A 145 8.35 23.42 -6.81
N ILE A 146 8.18 23.13 -5.51
CA ILE A 146 8.89 23.84 -4.43
C ILE A 146 10.41 23.72 -4.59
N ASN A 147 10.93 22.51 -4.84
CA ASN A 147 12.36 22.30 -4.98
C ASN A 147 12.92 23.01 -6.21
N GLN A 148 12.19 22.98 -7.33
CA GLN A 148 12.58 23.69 -8.54
C GLN A 148 12.56 25.21 -8.31
N LEU A 149 11.54 25.73 -7.64
CA LEU A 149 11.45 27.15 -7.30
C LEU A 149 12.61 27.58 -6.39
N LYS A 150 12.94 26.78 -5.36
CA LYS A 150 14.11 27.02 -4.49
C LYS A 150 15.42 27.06 -5.26
N ALA A 151 15.59 26.17 -6.25
CA ALA A 151 16.79 26.17 -7.08
C ALA A 151 16.90 27.45 -7.92
N TYR A 152 15.78 27.91 -8.50
CA TYR A 152 15.78 29.16 -9.28
C TYR A 152 15.95 30.40 -8.42
N THR A 153 15.31 30.48 -7.25
CA THR A 153 15.51 31.62 -6.35
C THR A 153 16.94 31.66 -5.83
N HIS A 154 17.57 30.51 -5.59
CA HIS A 154 18.99 30.50 -5.21
C HIS A 154 19.88 31.06 -6.33
N LEU A 155 19.59 30.72 -7.59
CA LEU A 155 20.34 31.23 -8.74
C LEU A 155 20.11 32.72 -9.02
N TRP A 156 18.85 33.17 -9.00
CA TRP A 156 18.46 34.51 -9.48
C TRP A 156 18.32 35.57 -8.38
N LEU A 157 18.17 35.16 -7.13
CA LEU A 157 17.95 36.06 -5.98
C LEU A 157 19.04 35.95 -4.91
N ASP A 158 20.00 35.01 -5.08
CA ASP A 158 20.89 34.56 -3.99
C ASP A 158 20.14 34.23 -2.69
N HIS A 159 18.91 33.72 -2.83
CA HIS A 159 17.99 33.48 -1.71
C HIS A 159 17.34 32.10 -1.82
N THR A 160 17.39 31.34 -0.72
CA THR A 160 16.63 30.10 -0.59
C THR A 160 15.44 30.29 0.35
N PRO A 161 14.20 30.31 -0.16
CA PRO A 161 13.03 30.54 0.67
C PRO A 161 12.77 29.36 1.62
N GLY A 162 12.13 29.68 2.74
CA GLY A 162 11.75 28.75 3.80
C GLY A 162 10.59 27.80 3.42
N ASP A 163 9.56 27.75 4.25
CA ASP A 163 8.39 26.89 4.03
C ASP A 163 7.42 27.53 3.01
N LEU A 164 7.46 27.01 1.77
CA LEU A 164 6.55 27.43 0.69
C LEU A 164 5.22 26.65 0.68
N THR A 165 4.98 25.76 1.65
CA THR A 165 3.67 25.11 1.78
C THR A 165 2.62 26.00 2.43
N ARG A 166 3.04 27.16 2.96
CA ARG A 166 2.18 28.11 3.65
C ARG A 166 2.15 29.45 2.92
N ARG A 167 1.01 30.14 3.02
CA ARG A 167 0.81 31.46 2.41
C ARG A 167 1.89 32.49 2.77
N PRO A 168 2.32 32.65 4.04
CA PRO A 168 3.34 33.66 4.37
C PRO A 168 4.66 33.47 3.63
N GLY A 169 5.11 32.23 3.43
CA GLY A 169 6.34 31.95 2.68
C GLY A 169 6.20 32.32 1.19
N MET A 170 5.04 32.04 0.60
CA MET A 170 4.75 32.44 -0.79
C MET A 170 4.64 33.96 -0.93
N THR A 171 3.91 34.64 -0.03
CA THR A 171 3.76 36.10 -0.04
C THR A 171 5.10 36.81 0.11
N SER A 172 5.94 36.35 1.04
CA SER A 172 7.28 36.94 1.25
C SER A 172 8.16 36.79 0.01
N LEU A 173 8.09 35.64 -0.66
CA LEU A 173 8.83 35.42 -1.90
C LEU A 173 8.30 36.28 -3.04
N THR A 174 6.97 36.41 -3.18
CA THR A 174 6.37 37.30 -4.19
C THR A 174 6.82 38.74 -4.00
N ALA A 175 6.77 39.27 -2.78
CA ALA A 175 7.24 40.62 -2.49
C ALA A 175 8.73 40.83 -2.82
N LEU A 176 9.58 39.84 -2.51
CA LEU A 176 10.99 39.88 -2.87
C LEU A 176 11.20 39.88 -4.38
N LEU A 177 10.43 39.07 -5.11
CA LEU A 177 10.47 39.07 -6.57
C LEU A 177 10.16 40.47 -7.07
N ASP A 178 9.06 41.09 -6.64
CA ASP A 178 8.60 42.42 -7.07
C ASP A 178 9.66 43.52 -6.93
N THR A 179 10.51 43.46 -5.90
CA THR A 179 11.57 44.45 -5.67
C THR A 179 12.91 44.12 -6.33
N THR A 180 13.11 42.89 -6.80
CA THR A 180 14.40 42.46 -7.36
C THR A 180 14.48 42.79 -8.85
N GLU A 181 15.60 43.38 -9.27
CA GLU A 181 15.90 43.60 -10.69
C GLU A 181 16.19 42.26 -11.38
N MET A 182 15.36 41.90 -12.36
CA MET A 182 15.51 40.71 -13.18
C MET A 182 14.69 40.83 -14.46
N SER A 183 14.96 39.98 -15.44
CA SER A 183 14.15 39.86 -16.66
C SER A 183 12.70 39.49 -16.32
N ASP A 184 11.74 40.17 -16.97
CA ASP A 184 10.30 39.90 -16.85
C ASP A 184 9.93 38.46 -17.18
N HIS A 185 10.69 37.82 -18.07
CA HIS A 185 10.48 36.43 -18.47
C HIS A 185 10.74 35.49 -17.30
N VAL A 186 11.84 35.72 -16.56
CA VAL A 186 12.21 34.93 -15.37
C VAL A 186 11.20 35.18 -14.26
N ARG A 187 10.90 36.45 -13.97
CA ARG A 187 9.91 36.87 -12.97
C ARG A 187 8.57 36.17 -13.18
N ARG A 188 8.07 36.17 -14.42
CA ARG A 188 6.80 35.52 -14.80
C ARG A 188 6.81 34.03 -14.47
N VAL A 189 7.87 33.30 -14.83
CA VAL A 189 7.97 31.87 -14.54
C VAL A 189 7.94 31.60 -13.03
N LEU A 190 8.69 32.36 -12.22
CA LEU A 190 8.72 32.17 -10.77
C LEU A 190 7.35 32.47 -10.13
N ILE A 191 6.65 33.50 -10.59
CA ILE A 191 5.29 33.82 -10.14
C ILE A 191 4.30 32.69 -10.49
N GLU A 192 4.37 32.13 -11.70
CA GLU A 192 3.52 30.99 -12.10
C GLU A 192 3.77 29.74 -11.24
N MET A 193 5.03 29.48 -10.87
CA MET A 193 5.36 28.38 -9.96
C MET A 193 4.77 28.60 -8.56
N ILE A 194 4.79 29.84 -8.05
CA ILE A 194 4.15 30.19 -6.77
C ILE A 194 2.63 29.94 -6.84
N ARG A 195 1.99 30.34 -7.95
CA ARG A 195 0.56 30.09 -8.21
C ARG A 195 0.25 28.59 -8.27
N GLU A 196 1.08 27.79 -8.95
CA GLU A 196 0.93 26.33 -8.99
C GLU A 196 1.03 25.73 -7.57
N ILE A 197 1.96 26.20 -6.74
CA ILE A 197 2.08 25.74 -5.35
C ILE A 197 0.81 26.05 -4.53
N ASP A 198 0.26 27.26 -4.64
CA ASP A 198 -0.99 27.62 -3.93
C ASP A 198 -2.17 26.74 -4.37
N GLU A 199 -2.30 26.48 -5.68
CA GLU A 199 -3.35 25.62 -6.21
C GLU A 199 -3.20 24.16 -5.73
N LEU A 200 -1.98 23.62 -5.77
CA LEU A 200 -1.69 22.29 -5.22
C LEU A 200 -1.98 22.23 -3.71
N ASN A 201 -1.69 23.30 -2.95
CA ASN A 201 -2.03 23.38 -1.53
C ASN A 201 -3.55 23.37 -1.29
N LYS A 202 -4.35 24.06 -2.11
CA LYS A 202 -5.81 24.02 -2.02
C LYS A 202 -6.35 22.62 -2.30
N ARG A 203 -5.90 21.98 -3.38
CA ARG A 203 -6.33 20.62 -3.76
C ARG A 203 -5.94 19.57 -2.72
N VAL A 204 -4.74 19.66 -2.15
CA VAL A 204 -4.31 18.77 -1.05
C VAL A 204 -5.22 18.93 0.16
N ARG A 205 -5.53 20.17 0.58
CA ARG A 205 -6.44 20.42 1.70
C ARG A 205 -7.86 19.94 1.44
N GLY A 206 -8.37 20.12 0.21
CA GLY A 206 -9.66 19.58 -0.21
C GLY A 206 -9.74 18.08 -0.01
N LEU A 207 -8.74 17.34 -0.50
CA LEU A 207 -8.66 15.88 -0.29
C LEU A 207 -8.50 15.50 1.19
N GLU A 208 -7.75 16.27 1.99
CA GLU A 208 -7.62 16.01 3.43
C GLU A 208 -8.94 16.18 4.19
N ASN A 209 -9.80 17.12 3.77
CA ASN A 209 -11.13 17.30 4.33
C ASN A 209 -12.06 16.14 3.97
N THR A 210 -12.10 15.73 2.70
CA THR A 210 -12.87 14.54 2.27
C THR A 210 -12.39 13.28 3.00
N ILE A 211 -11.08 13.10 3.14
CA ILE A 211 -10.50 11.99 3.92
C ILE A 211 -10.96 12.06 5.38
N ARG A 212 -10.97 13.24 6.00
CA ARG A 212 -11.44 13.41 7.37
C ARG A 212 -12.89 12.99 7.52
N GLU A 213 -13.77 13.46 6.64
CA GLU A 213 -15.21 13.14 6.65
C GLU A 213 -15.43 11.63 6.54
N LEU A 214 -14.72 10.94 5.65
CA LEU A 214 -14.84 9.49 5.48
C LEU A 214 -14.25 8.70 6.64
N VAL A 215 -13.09 9.11 7.16
CA VAL A 215 -12.35 8.33 8.17
C VAL A 215 -12.92 8.50 9.57
N THR A 216 -13.43 9.68 9.92
CA THR A 216 -13.95 9.98 11.28
C THR A 216 -14.94 8.93 11.78
N PRO A 217 -16.01 8.57 11.03
CA PRO A 217 -16.94 7.54 11.47
C PRO A 217 -16.39 6.11 11.35
N LEU A 218 -15.39 5.87 10.50
CA LEU A 218 -14.88 4.52 10.22
C LEU A 218 -13.81 4.04 11.21
N ALA A 219 -13.12 4.96 11.87
CA ALA A 219 -11.89 4.64 12.59
C ALA A 219 -11.68 5.48 13.88
N PRO A 220 -12.68 5.60 14.77
CA PRO A 220 -12.57 6.42 15.97
C PRO A 220 -11.43 5.97 16.89
N ALA A 221 -11.29 4.67 17.18
CA ALA A 221 -10.23 4.17 18.07
C ALA A 221 -8.84 4.32 17.44
N LEU A 222 -8.71 4.19 16.12
CA LEU A 222 -7.44 4.50 15.44
C LEU A 222 -7.04 5.98 15.61
N LEU A 223 -8.01 6.91 15.58
CA LEU A 223 -7.76 8.35 15.70
C LEU A 223 -7.37 8.76 17.13
N GLU A 224 -7.71 7.97 18.14
CA GLU A 224 -7.28 8.17 19.54
C GLU A 224 -5.77 7.89 19.74
N ILE A 225 -5.15 7.13 18.84
CA ILE A 225 -3.73 6.80 18.96
C ILE A 225 -2.89 8.06 18.69
N THR A 226 -2.13 8.51 19.69
CA THR A 226 -1.23 9.66 19.55
C THR A 226 -0.31 9.50 18.35
N GLY A 227 -0.36 10.46 17.41
CA GLY A 227 0.43 10.45 16.18
C GLY A 227 -0.22 9.75 14.99
N ILE A 228 -1.46 9.29 15.11
CA ILE A 228 -2.30 8.90 13.98
C ILE A 228 -3.22 10.08 13.63
N SER A 229 -3.06 10.60 12.42
CA SER A 229 -3.96 11.60 11.84
C SER A 229 -5.02 10.92 10.97
N HIS A 230 -6.05 11.65 10.55
CA HIS A 230 -7.01 11.19 9.53
C HIS A 230 -6.34 10.67 8.27
N VAL A 231 -5.27 11.32 7.80
CA VAL A 231 -4.49 10.85 6.63
C VAL A 231 -3.74 9.56 6.95
N SER A 232 -3.13 9.45 8.13
CA SER A 232 -2.44 8.23 8.57
C SER A 232 -3.42 7.06 8.69
N ALA A 233 -4.59 7.30 9.29
CA ALA A 233 -5.67 6.34 9.42
C ALA A 233 -6.23 5.93 8.05
N ALA A 234 -6.41 6.88 7.12
CA ALA A 234 -6.80 6.57 5.75
C ALA A 234 -5.80 5.64 5.04
N VAL A 235 -4.49 5.90 5.21
CA VAL A 235 -3.44 5.01 4.67
C VAL A 235 -3.51 3.62 5.32
N LEU A 236 -3.73 3.55 6.64
CA LEU A 236 -3.90 2.27 7.34
C LEU A 236 -5.07 1.48 6.79
N LEU A 237 -6.26 2.09 6.72
CA LEU A 237 -7.47 1.49 6.15
C LEU A 237 -7.28 1.09 4.68
N ALA A 238 -6.70 1.97 3.86
CA ALA A 238 -6.50 1.72 2.43
C ALA A 238 -5.49 0.60 2.15
N GLU A 239 -4.47 0.40 2.97
CA GLU A 239 -3.44 -0.61 2.73
C GLU A 239 -3.74 -1.95 3.45
N ILE A 240 -4.39 -1.90 4.61
CA ILE A 240 -4.77 -3.08 5.40
C ILE A 240 -6.09 -3.64 4.89
N GLY A 241 -7.10 -2.79 4.68
CA GLY A 241 -8.47 -3.22 4.41
C GLY A 241 -9.11 -3.89 5.62
N ASP A 242 -9.89 -4.95 5.39
CA ASP A 242 -10.46 -5.78 6.44
C ASP A 242 -9.35 -6.37 7.33
N ILE A 243 -9.32 -5.94 8.60
CA ILE A 243 -8.33 -6.36 9.58
C ILE A 243 -8.33 -7.88 9.84
N THR A 244 -9.43 -8.59 9.57
CA THR A 244 -9.52 -10.04 9.83
C THR A 244 -8.68 -10.91 8.92
N ARG A 245 -8.20 -10.38 7.79
CA ARG A 245 -7.15 -11.05 7.01
C ARG A 245 -5.86 -11.25 7.83
N PHE A 246 -5.68 -10.47 8.91
CA PHE A 246 -4.60 -10.60 9.87
C PHE A 246 -5.13 -11.17 11.19
N THR A 247 -5.14 -12.51 11.28
CA THR A 247 -5.53 -13.25 12.50
C THR A 247 -4.69 -12.95 13.74
N SER A 248 -3.54 -12.27 13.59
CA SER A 248 -2.77 -11.75 14.72
C SER A 248 -2.00 -10.49 14.35
N SER A 249 -1.69 -9.67 15.35
CA SER A 249 -0.83 -8.49 15.18
C SER A 249 0.56 -8.86 14.66
N ALA A 250 1.06 -10.06 14.94
CA ALA A 250 2.32 -10.57 14.41
C ALA A 250 2.29 -10.74 12.88
N LYS A 251 1.17 -11.21 12.31
CA LYS A 251 0.99 -11.29 10.86
C LYS A 251 0.98 -9.88 10.23
N LEU A 252 0.29 -8.94 10.86
CA LEU A 252 0.32 -7.53 10.44
C LEU A 252 1.72 -6.91 10.55
N ALA A 253 2.49 -7.25 11.59
CA ALA A 253 3.86 -6.79 11.76
C ALA A 253 4.78 -7.28 10.62
N ARG A 254 4.60 -8.52 10.16
CA ARG A 254 5.32 -9.05 8.99
C ARG A 254 4.95 -8.29 7.72
N TYR A 255 3.65 -8.04 7.52
CA TYR A 255 3.16 -7.29 6.36
C TYR A 255 3.70 -5.86 6.31
N THR A 256 3.74 -5.16 7.45
CA THR A 256 4.27 -3.79 7.55
C THR A 256 5.81 -3.72 7.61
N GLY A 257 6.49 -4.87 7.71
CA GLY A 257 7.94 -4.94 7.84
C GLY A 257 8.48 -4.41 9.18
N THR A 258 7.66 -4.47 10.22
CA THR A 258 8.05 -4.15 11.61
C THR A 258 8.34 -5.39 12.45
N ALA A 259 8.00 -6.58 11.95
CA ALA A 259 8.42 -7.82 12.57
C ALA A 259 9.95 -7.89 12.65
N PRO A 260 10.52 -8.17 13.84
CA PRO A 260 11.96 -8.34 13.99
C PRO A 260 12.43 -9.58 13.22
N ILE A 261 13.57 -9.47 12.52
CA ILE A 261 14.20 -10.62 11.86
C ILE A 261 15.47 -10.96 12.62
N PRO A 262 15.57 -12.15 13.24
CA PRO A 262 16.79 -12.56 13.90
C PRO A 262 17.92 -12.71 12.89
N VAL A 263 19.12 -12.29 13.30
CA VAL A 263 20.39 -12.52 12.61
C VAL A 263 21.30 -13.16 13.64
N TYR A 264 21.71 -14.38 13.36
CA TYR A 264 22.62 -15.13 14.20
C TYR A 264 24.05 -14.91 13.68
N SER A 265 24.87 -14.23 14.47
CA SER A 265 26.33 -14.23 14.35
C SER A 265 26.85 -14.43 15.77
N SER A 266 27.54 -15.55 16.03
CA SER A 266 28.26 -15.91 17.28
C SER A 266 27.79 -15.19 18.57
N ASP A 267 27.12 -15.92 19.46
CA ASP A 267 26.65 -15.53 20.81
C ASP A 267 25.90 -14.19 21.00
N LYS A 268 25.70 -13.40 19.94
CA LYS A 268 25.02 -12.10 20.01
C LYS A 268 23.76 -12.12 19.16
N GLU A 269 22.61 -12.20 19.85
CA GLU A 269 21.31 -12.07 19.22
C GLU A 269 21.11 -10.65 18.68
N ARG A 270 21.08 -10.51 17.35
CA ARG A 270 20.84 -9.25 16.65
C ARG A 270 19.58 -9.34 15.81
N TYR A 271 18.92 -8.19 15.64
CA TYR A 271 17.72 -8.09 14.82
C TYR A 271 17.90 -7.07 13.71
N ARG A 272 17.67 -7.49 12.46
CA ARG A 272 17.75 -6.61 11.29
C ARG A 272 16.40 -6.07 10.85
N LEU A 273 16.44 -5.00 10.06
CA LEU A 273 15.25 -4.41 9.43
C LEU A 273 14.69 -5.33 8.34
N HIS A 274 13.37 -5.54 8.36
CA HIS A 274 12.66 -6.16 7.24
C HIS A 274 12.46 -5.15 6.11
N ARG A 275 13.32 -5.21 5.08
CA ARG A 275 13.19 -4.40 3.84
C ARG A 275 12.01 -4.82 2.97
N GLY A 276 11.27 -5.85 3.39
CA GLY A 276 10.24 -6.46 2.59
C GLY A 276 8.82 -5.93 2.76
N GLY A 277 8.53 -5.18 3.83
CA GLY A 277 7.16 -4.81 4.18
C GLY A 277 6.55 -3.70 3.31
N ASN A 278 5.25 -3.48 3.48
CA ASN A 278 4.54 -2.36 2.88
C ASN A 278 5.16 -1.03 3.35
N ARG A 279 5.75 -0.29 2.41
CA ARG A 279 6.52 0.92 2.70
C ARG A 279 5.66 2.10 3.13
N ARG A 280 4.40 2.18 2.68
CA ARG A 280 3.47 3.23 3.09
C ARG A 280 3.07 3.06 4.54
N LEU A 281 2.68 1.84 4.92
CA LEU A 281 2.42 1.49 6.31
C LEU A 281 3.64 1.72 7.20
N ASN A 282 4.84 1.31 6.74
CA ASN A 282 6.07 1.52 7.50
C ASN A 282 6.41 3.01 7.70
N SER A 283 6.09 3.85 6.72
CA SER A 283 6.24 5.31 6.78
C SER A 283 5.28 5.92 7.80
N VAL A 284 4.00 5.52 7.79
CA VAL A 284 3.02 5.93 8.82
C VAL A 284 3.53 5.59 10.22
N LEU A 285 3.97 4.35 10.45
CA LEU A 285 4.51 3.92 11.74
C LEU A 285 5.75 4.71 12.16
N TYR A 286 6.60 5.07 11.20
CA TYR A 286 7.76 5.91 11.49
C TYR A 286 7.31 7.30 11.95
N THR A 287 6.46 7.97 11.19
CA THR A 287 5.94 9.30 11.54
C THR A 287 5.23 9.27 12.90
N THR A 288 4.36 8.29 13.13
CA THR A 288 3.68 8.10 14.43
C THR A 288 4.70 7.91 15.55
N SER A 289 5.77 7.13 15.34
CA SER A 289 6.81 6.95 16.36
C SER A 289 7.56 8.24 16.71
N ILE A 290 7.80 9.13 15.73
CA ILE A 290 8.43 10.43 15.96
C ILE A 290 7.49 11.35 16.74
N VAL A 291 6.19 11.34 16.41
CA VAL A 291 5.20 12.12 17.16
C VAL A 291 5.08 11.60 18.60
N GLN A 292 4.99 10.29 18.81
CA GLN A 292 4.91 9.71 20.14
C GLN A 292 6.16 9.95 20.98
N GLN A 293 7.35 9.93 20.38
CA GLN A 293 8.59 10.30 21.08
C GLN A 293 8.50 11.71 21.70
N ARG A 294 7.78 12.63 21.06
CA ARG A 294 7.62 14.00 21.56
C ARG A 294 6.46 14.17 22.53
N PHE A 295 5.32 13.52 22.27
CA PHE A 295 4.06 13.84 22.94
C PHE A 295 3.45 12.72 23.78
N HIS A 296 3.98 11.48 23.72
CA HIS A 296 3.42 10.34 24.44
C HIS A 296 4.36 9.86 25.57
N PRO A 297 4.00 10.03 26.87
CA PRO A 297 4.86 9.68 28.00
C PRO A 297 5.32 8.21 27.99
N GLY A 298 4.42 7.26 27.73
CA GLY A 298 4.75 5.83 27.70
C GLY A 298 5.74 5.47 26.58
N ALA A 299 5.69 6.20 25.46
CA ALA A 299 6.62 5.97 24.35
C ALA A 299 8.02 6.51 24.69
N ARG A 300 8.10 7.67 25.36
CA ARG A 300 9.36 8.22 25.89
C ARG A 300 10.02 7.26 26.88
N ALA A 301 9.24 6.73 27.82
CA ALA A 301 9.74 5.76 28.79
C ALA A 301 10.26 4.47 28.12
N LEU A 302 9.52 3.94 27.14
CA LEU A 302 9.95 2.78 26.37
C LEU A 302 11.26 3.03 25.62
N LEU A 303 11.38 4.18 24.95
CA LEU A 303 12.61 4.55 24.23
C LEU A 303 13.78 4.68 25.21
N ALA A 304 13.64 5.45 26.28
CA ALA A 304 14.69 5.64 27.29
C ALA A 304 15.17 4.32 27.91
N ARG A 305 14.27 3.36 28.12
CA ARG A 305 14.61 2.02 28.63
C ARG A 305 15.47 1.19 27.67
N HIS A 306 15.26 1.32 26.36
CA HIS A 306 15.88 0.45 25.35
C HIS A 306 17.03 1.09 24.58
N GLU A 307 17.13 2.42 24.54
CA GLU A 307 18.20 3.13 23.84
C GLU A 307 19.61 2.79 24.35
N PRO A 308 19.89 2.68 25.66
CA PRO A 308 21.23 2.36 26.16
C PRO A 308 21.76 1.01 25.69
N THR A 309 20.88 0.02 25.47
CA THR A 309 21.28 -1.35 25.12
C THR A 309 21.13 -1.67 23.63
N LYS A 310 20.17 -1.05 22.94
CA LYS A 310 19.85 -1.36 21.52
C LYS A 310 20.15 -0.19 20.56
N GLY A 311 20.54 0.97 21.08
CA GLY A 311 20.66 2.23 20.35
C GLY A 311 19.32 2.80 19.90
N ALA A 312 19.32 4.08 19.50
CA ALA A 312 18.13 4.77 19.00
C ALA A 312 17.38 4.03 17.86
N PRO A 313 18.06 3.44 16.84
CA PRO A 313 17.38 2.67 15.81
C PRO A 313 16.72 1.38 16.33
N GLY A 314 17.32 0.73 17.33
CA GLY A 314 16.80 -0.49 17.95
C GLY A 314 15.58 -0.19 18.82
N ALA A 315 15.67 0.81 19.69
CA ALA A 315 14.56 1.26 20.53
C ALA A 315 13.35 1.71 19.68
N ARG A 316 13.58 2.48 18.61
CA ARG A 316 12.51 2.86 17.68
C ARG A 316 11.86 1.66 16.98
N ARG A 317 12.62 0.61 16.68
CA ARG A 317 12.06 -0.62 16.11
C ARG A 317 11.11 -1.32 17.08
N ILE A 318 11.46 -1.36 18.37
CA ILE A 318 10.59 -1.88 19.43
C ILE A 318 9.31 -1.04 19.51
N LEU A 319 9.42 0.30 19.54
CA LEU A 319 8.26 1.18 19.53
C LEU A 319 7.36 0.95 18.32
N LYS A 320 7.92 0.85 17.11
CA LYS A 320 7.14 0.55 15.89
C LYS A 320 6.46 -0.81 15.94
N ARG A 321 7.10 -1.82 16.54
CA ARG A 321 6.49 -3.15 16.74
C ARG A 321 5.32 -3.07 17.72
N HIS A 322 5.49 -2.36 18.83
CA HIS A 322 4.43 -2.12 19.81
C HIS A 322 3.26 -1.34 19.20
N LEU A 323 3.52 -0.30 18.40
CA LEU A 323 2.50 0.46 17.67
C LEU A 323 1.62 -0.43 16.80
N ILE A 324 2.17 -1.48 16.18
CA ILE A 324 1.36 -2.43 15.40
C ILE A 324 0.39 -3.21 16.27
N ASP A 325 0.75 -3.56 17.51
CA ASP A 325 -0.18 -4.23 18.42
C ASP A 325 -1.33 -3.30 18.81
N VAL A 326 -1.03 -2.02 19.05
CA VAL A 326 -2.04 -0.99 19.36
C VAL A 326 -2.96 -0.76 18.16
N ILE A 327 -2.40 -0.57 16.96
CA ILE A 327 -3.15 -0.37 15.71
C ILE A 327 -4.02 -1.58 15.38
N HIS A 328 -3.51 -2.80 15.54
CA HIS A 328 -4.28 -4.02 15.29
C HIS A 328 -5.51 -4.08 16.20
N ARG A 329 -5.35 -3.81 17.50
CA ARG A 329 -6.48 -3.76 18.45
C ARG A 329 -7.49 -2.66 18.11
N ALA A 330 -7.02 -1.45 17.80
CA ALA A 330 -7.89 -0.34 17.43
C ALA A 330 -8.70 -0.66 16.16
N MET A 331 -8.06 -1.22 15.13
CA MET A 331 -8.77 -1.61 13.91
C MET A 331 -9.78 -2.74 14.14
N VAL A 332 -9.49 -3.70 15.03
CA VAL A 332 -10.46 -4.74 15.41
C VAL A 332 -11.67 -4.13 16.10
N HIS A 333 -11.44 -3.15 16.99
CA HIS A 333 -12.51 -2.43 17.67
C HIS A 333 -13.36 -1.61 16.67
N ASP A 334 -12.72 -0.79 15.84
CA ASP A 334 -13.39 0.02 14.82
C ASP A 334 -14.19 -0.84 13.86
N ARG A 335 -13.66 -1.99 13.42
CA ARG A 335 -14.37 -2.92 12.53
C ARG A 335 -15.71 -3.37 13.10
N ALA A 336 -15.84 -3.55 14.41
CA ALA A 336 -17.11 -3.95 15.01
C ALA A 336 -18.23 -2.93 14.78
N SER A 337 -17.87 -1.67 14.52
CA SER A 337 -18.79 -0.59 14.18
C SER A 337 -18.98 -0.34 12.68
N TRP A 338 -18.27 -1.06 11.80
CA TRP A 338 -18.41 -0.88 10.36
C TRP A 338 -19.79 -1.32 9.89
N GLN A 339 -20.58 -0.36 9.40
CA GLN A 339 -21.91 -0.59 8.83
C GLN A 339 -21.89 -0.76 7.30
N HIS A 340 -20.72 -0.89 6.67
CA HIS A 340 -20.60 -1.07 5.22
C HIS A 340 -20.39 -2.52 4.80
N HIS A 341 -20.83 -2.86 3.59
CA HIS A 341 -20.75 -4.21 3.06
C HIS A 341 -19.36 -4.54 2.53
N ILE A 342 -18.84 -5.71 2.89
CA ILE A 342 -17.63 -6.30 2.32
C ILE A 342 -18.04 -7.59 1.60
N THR A 343 -17.96 -7.59 0.27
CA THR A 343 -18.24 -8.79 -0.51
C THR A 343 -17.07 -9.77 -0.42
N GLN A 344 -17.37 -11.00 -0.07
CA GLN A 344 -16.41 -12.10 0.09
C GLN A 344 -16.98 -13.35 -0.58
N HIS A 345 -16.09 -14.26 -0.95
CA HIS A 345 -16.51 -15.55 -1.50
C HIS A 345 -17.19 -16.36 -0.39
N GLN A 346 -18.45 -16.73 -0.60
CA GLN A 346 -19.16 -17.65 0.29
C GLN A 346 -18.87 -19.07 -0.16
N VAL A 347 -18.36 -19.91 0.74
CA VAL A 347 -18.27 -21.34 0.47
C VAL A 347 -19.70 -21.86 0.55
N THR A 348 -20.29 -22.22 -0.60
CA THR A 348 -21.55 -22.97 -0.60
C THR A 348 -21.31 -24.28 0.13
N ALA A 349 -22.02 -24.47 1.24
CA ALA A 349 -21.93 -25.64 2.11
C ALA A 349 -22.34 -26.93 1.40
#